data_AF-A0A7V8X0X3-F1
#
_entry.id   AF-A0A7V8X0X3-F1
#
_cell.length_a   1.000
_cell.length_b   1.000
_cell.length_c   1.000
_cell.angle_alpha   90.00
_cell.angle_beta   90.00
_cell.angle_gamma   90.00
#
_symmetry.space_group_name_H-M   'P 1'
#
loop_
_entity.id
_entity.type
_entity.pdbx_description
1 polymer ?
#
loop_
_entity_poly.entity_id
_entity_poly.type
_entity_poly.pdbx_seq_one_letter_code
_entity_poly.pdbx_strand_id
1 'polypeptide(L)'
;MARILAAVITGDGGAGDHERGVFAGLAPGFELDATAALGPPGHFELASAGSTTAVKETILLLGWVVAVTDEALGEGEVAVLDAAAAGLGFAPEAAARLKRTAQAYVVEQAEAALVGAGWDPASTAAEVERLAAAIGFKT
;
A
#
# COMPACT_ATOMS: atom_id res chain seq x y z
N MET A 1 1.40 -2.08 12.68
CA MET A 1 1.89 -2.13 11.29
C MET A 1 1.60 -3.47 10.63
N ALA A 2 2.17 -4.59 11.10
CA ALA A 2 1.94 -5.92 10.50
C ALA A 2 0.45 -6.27 10.31
N ARG A 3 -0.41 -6.01 11.30
CA ARG A 3 -1.88 -6.19 11.18
C ARG A 3 -2.54 -5.31 10.12
N ILE A 4 -2.01 -4.13 9.84
CA ILE A 4 -2.51 -3.25 8.77
C ILE A 4 -2.11 -3.84 7.42
N LEU A 5 -0.82 -4.17 7.25
CA LEU A 5 -0.31 -4.76 6.01
C LEU A 5 -1.01 -6.08 5.67
N ALA A 6 -1.23 -6.93 6.67
CA ALA A 6 -1.97 -8.18 6.49
C ALA A 6 -3.42 -7.93 6.06
N ALA A 7 -4.11 -6.99 6.71
CA ALA A 7 -5.50 -6.66 6.39
C ALA A 7 -5.66 -6.06 4.99
N VAL A 8 -4.68 -5.27 4.52
CA VAL A 8 -4.63 -4.77 3.14
C VAL A 8 -4.48 -5.93 2.18
N ILE A 9 -3.42 -6.72 2.30
CA ILE A 9 -3.11 -7.83 1.40
C ILE A 9 -4.24 -8.86 1.32
N THR A 10 -4.95 -9.13 2.42
CA THR A 10 -6.05 -10.10 2.42
C THR A 10 -7.42 -9.48 2.13
N GLY A 11 -7.48 -8.18 1.87
CA GLY A 11 -8.73 -7.41 1.76
C GLY A 11 -9.69 -7.93 0.69
N ASP A 12 -9.13 -8.46 -0.40
CA ASP A 12 -9.89 -8.87 -1.60
C ASP A 12 -10.07 -10.40 -1.73
N GLY A 13 -9.88 -11.15 -0.63
CA GLY A 13 -10.25 -12.57 -0.55
C GLY A 13 -9.10 -13.56 -0.63
N GLY A 14 -7.86 -13.10 -0.58
CA GLY A 14 -6.67 -13.95 -0.45
C GLY A 14 -5.40 -13.22 -0.86
N ALA A 15 -4.25 -13.83 -0.58
CA ALA A 15 -2.94 -13.29 -0.92
C ALA A 15 -2.18 -14.24 -1.84
N GLY A 16 -1.74 -13.76 -2.98
CA GLY A 16 -0.86 -14.46 -3.91
C GLY A 16 0.58 -14.58 -3.39
N ASP A 17 1.40 -15.38 -4.09
CA ASP A 17 2.80 -15.63 -3.70
C ASP A 17 3.65 -14.35 -3.65
N HIS A 18 3.37 -13.41 -4.56
CA HIS A 18 4.08 -12.12 -4.59
C HIS A 18 3.79 -11.29 -3.33
N GLU A 19 2.52 -11.11 -2.99
CA GLU A 19 2.10 -10.33 -1.82
C GLU A 19 2.55 -10.98 -0.51
N ARG A 20 2.53 -12.32 -0.44
CA ARG A 20 3.13 -13.09 0.67
C ARG A 20 4.62 -12.78 0.81
N GLY A 21 5.36 -12.73 -0.31
CA GLY A 21 6.77 -12.33 -0.34
C GLY A 21 7.00 -10.89 0.14
N VAL A 22 6.16 -9.95 -0.33
CA VAL A 22 6.19 -8.54 0.10
C VAL A 22 5.93 -8.42 1.60
N PHE A 23 4.91 -9.11 2.11
CA PHE A 23 4.60 -9.13 3.54
C PHE A 23 5.78 -9.65 4.38
N ALA A 24 6.37 -10.78 3.98
CA ALA A 24 7.50 -11.37 4.68
C ALA A 24 8.72 -10.41 4.75
N GLY A 25 8.93 -9.62 3.70
CA GLY A 25 9.98 -8.59 3.67
C GLY A 25 9.69 -7.39 4.57
N LEU A 26 8.43 -6.93 4.62
CA LEU A 26 8.02 -5.73 5.38
C LEU A 26 7.71 -6.01 6.86
N ALA A 27 7.32 -7.25 7.19
CA ALA A 27 6.97 -7.68 8.53
C ALA A 27 7.74 -8.96 8.93
N PRO A 28 9.08 -8.91 8.99
CA PRO A 28 9.88 -10.09 9.32
C PRO A 28 9.51 -10.63 10.70
N GLY A 29 9.32 -11.95 10.79
CA GLY A 29 8.92 -12.64 12.02
C GLY A 29 7.40 -12.71 12.27
N PHE A 30 6.59 -12.18 11.34
CA PHE A 30 5.15 -12.36 11.34
C PHE A 30 4.72 -13.28 10.20
N GLU A 31 3.78 -14.17 10.48
CA GLU A 31 3.11 -14.99 9.46
C GLU A 31 1.85 -14.28 8.96
N LEU A 32 1.68 -14.18 7.64
CA LEU A 32 0.59 -13.41 7.03
C LEU A 32 -0.78 -13.92 7.48
N ASP A 33 -1.05 -15.22 7.29
CA ASP A 33 -2.37 -15.81 7.57
C ASP A 33 -2.72 -15.71 9.06
N ALA A 34 -1.74 -15.93 9.95
CA ALA A 34 -1.91 -15.79 11.39
C ALA A 34 -2.16 -14.33 11.81
N THR A 35 -1.51 -13.38 11.13
CA THR A 35 -1.66 -11.95 11.41
C THR A 35 -3.00 -11.42 10.88
N ALA A 36 -3.42 -11.87 9.69
CA ALA A 36 -4.70 -11.53 9.08
C ALA A 36 -5.87 -12.02 9.95
N ALA A 37 -5.75 -13.18 10.58
CA ALA A 37 -6.75 -13.71 11.51
C ALA A 37 -6.99 -12.83 12.75
N LEU A 38 -6.06 -11.94 13.11
CA LEU A 38 -6.23 -10.95 14.18
C LEU A 38 -7.07 -9.73 13.74
N GLY A 39 -7.34 -9.60 12.44
CA GLY A 39 -8.00 -8.45 11.83
C GLY A 39 -7.17 -7.16 11.90
N PRO A 40 -7.64 -6.08 11.24
CA PRO A 40 -7.01 -4.78 11.32
C PRO A 40 -7.06 -4.24 12.75
N PRO A 41 -6.07 -3.44 13.18
CA PRO A 41 -6.09 -2.79 14.48
C PRO A 41 -7.30 -1.85 14.59
N GLY A 42 -7.98 -1.88 15.74
CA GLY A 42 -9.11 -1.01 16.01
C GLY A 42 -8.68 0.44 16.21
N HIS A 43 -9.64 1.36 16.11
CA HIS A 43 -9.42 2.80 16.28
C HIS A 43 -8.65 3.15 17.57
N PHE A 44 -9.01 2.55 18.71
CA PHE A 44 -8.33 2.80 19.99
C PHE A 44 -6.88 2.30 20.02
N GLU A 45 -6.58 1.20 19.33
CA GLU A 45 -5.21 0.67 19.23
C GLU A 45 -4.34 1.62 18.39
N LEU A 46 -4.90 2.14 17.30
CA LEU A 46 -4.21 3.10 16.42
C LEU A 46 -3.97 4.44 17.12
N ALA A 47 -4.98 4.95 17.83
CA ALA A 47 -4.87 6.19 18.59
C ALA A 47 -3.85 6.09 19.73
N SER A 48 -3.75 4.92 20.38
CA SER A 48 -2.85 4.68 21.52
C SER A 48 -1.43 4.27 21.12
N ALA A 49 -1.14 4.08 19.82
CA ALA A 49 0.14 3.61 19.31
C ALA A 49 1.37 4.52 19.62
N GLY A 50 1.19 5.66 20.30
CA GLY A 50 2.28 6.45 20.91
C GLY A 50 3.38 6.91 19.96
N SER A 51 3.14 6.88 18.65
CA SER A 51 4.16 7.03 17.61
C SER A 51 4.25 8.48 17.12
N THR A 52 5.44 8.89 16.67
CA THR A 52 5.63 10.20 16.02
C THR A 52 4.84 10.25 14.71
N THR A 53 4.49 11.46 14.25
CA THR A 53 3.79 11.65 12.97
C THR A 53 4.51 10.98 11.82
N ALA A 54 5.84 11.07 11.76
CA ALA A 54 6.65 10.42 10.72
C ALA A 54 6.44 8.91 10.67
N VAL A 55 6.44 8.22 11.82
CA VAL A 55 6.18 6.77 11.87
C VAL A 55 4.79 6.44 11.36
N LYS A 56 3.79 7.24 11.75
CA LYS A 56 2.40 7.05 11.28
C LYS A 56 2.27 7.25 9.77
N GLU A 57 2.97 8.25 9.21
CA GLU A 57 3.01 8.49 7.76
C GLU A 57 3.67 7.32 7.04
N THR A 58 4.81 6.81 7.55
CA THR A 58 5.47 5.62 6.99
C THR A 58 4.55 4.40 6.99
N ILE A 59 3.80 4.17 8.07
CA ILE A 59 2.84 3.06 8.14
C ILE A 59 1.80 3.17 7.02
N LEU A 60 1.22 4.35 6.81
CA LEU A 60 0.23 4.55 5.74
C LEU A 60 0.86 4.46 4.35
N LEU A 61 2.03 5.05 4.14
CA LEU A 61 2.72 4.99 2.86
C LEU A 61 3.02 3.55 2.46
N LEU A 62 3.56 2.74 3.38
CA LEU A 62 3.81 1.32 3.13
C LEU A 62 2.50 0.56 2.85
N GLY A 63 1.44 0.84 3.61
CA GLY A 63 0.13 0.23 3.35
C GLY A 63 -0.39 0.54 1.94
N TRP A 64 -0.31 1.81 1.51
CA TRP A 64 -0.70 2.20 0.16
C TRP A 64 0.20 1.60 -0.92
N VAL A 65 1.52 1.54 -0.72
CA VAL A 65 2.43 0.92 -1.69
C VAL A 65 2.08 -0.56 -1.87
N VAL A 66 1.84 -1.28 -0.78
CA VAL A 66 1.42 -2.68 -0.82
C VAL A 66 0.11 -2.86 -1.59
N ALA A 67 -0.90 -2.04 -1.29
CA ALA A 67 -2.21 -2.07 -1.95
C ALA A 67 -2.21 -1.72 -3.44
N VAL A 68 -1.08 -1.24 -3.99
CA VAL A 68 -0.98 -0.95 -5.42
C VAL A 68 0.04 -1.85 -6.12
N THR A 69 0.66 -2.78 -5.40
CA THR A 69 1.75 -3.63 -5.93
C THR A 69 1.22 -4.69 -6.88
N ASP A 70 -0.02 -5.14 -6.71
CA ASP A 70 -0.74 -6.05 -7.62
C ASP A 70 -1.37 -5.31 -8.83
N GLU A 71 -1.07 -4.01 -8.97
CA GLU A 71 -1.57 -3.11 -10.01
C GLU A 71 -3.09 -2.93 -10.02
N ALA A 72 -3.79 -3.31 -8.95
CA ALA A 72 -5.23 -3.21 -8.85
C ALA A 72 -5.62 -2.73 -7.45
N LEU A 73 -6.06 -1.47 -7.36
CA LEU A 73 -6.48 -0.95 -6.07
C LEU A 73 -7.94 -1.31 -5.76
N GLY A 74 -8.14 -2.26 -4.85
CA GLY A 74 -9.45 -2.75 -4.45
C GLY A 74 -10.25 -1.79 -3.56
N GLU A 75 -11.59 -1.83 -3.63
CA GLU A 75 -12.44 -1.06 -2.71
C GLU A 75 -12.23 -1.47 -1.24
N GLY A 76 -11.95 -2.76 -0.99
CA GLY A 76 -11.69 -3.30 0.34
C GLY A 76 -10.41 -2.73 0.95
N GLU A 77 -9.32 -2.72 0.17
CA GLU A 77 -8.03 -2.18 0.59
C GLU A 77 -8.10 -0.67 0.87
N VAL A 78 -8.78 0.08 0.00
CA VAL A 78 -9.04 1.52 0.19
C VAL A 78 -9.77 1.75 1.50
N ALA A 79 -10.83 0.99 1.78
CA ALA A 79 -11.58 1.13 3.03
C ALA A 79 -10.73 0.83 4.27
N VAL A 80 -9.87 -0.18 4.21
CA VAL A 80 -8.92 -0.52 5.30
C VAL A 80 -7.94 0.63 5.53
N LEU A 81 -7.36 1.20 4.46
CA LEU A 81 -6.36 2.26 4.55
C LEU A 81 -6.96 3.60 4.98
N ASP A 82 -8.17 3.92 4.54
CA ASP A 82 -8.90 5.11 4.99
C ASP A 82 -9.26 5.01 6.48
N ALA A 83 -9.72 3.85 6.94
CA ALA A 83 -9.99 3.59 8.35
C ALA A 83 -8.70 3.66 9.19
N ALA A 84 -7.59 3.11 8.68
CA ALA A 84 -6.29 3.21 9.34
C ALA A 84 -5.82 4.67 9.43
N ALA A 85 -6.00 5.46 8.38
CA ALA A 85 -5.61 6.86 8.35
C ALA A 85 -6.38 7.70 9.38
N ALA A 86 -7.69 7.49 9.45
CA ALA A 86 -8.54 8.11 10.47
C ALA A 86 -8.10 7.71 11.89
N GLY A 87 -7.86 6.42 12.15
CA GLY A 87 -7.42 5.93 13.46
C GLY A 87 -6.03 6.42 13.88
N LEU A 88 -5.14 6.67 12.92
CA LEU A 88 -3.83 7.28 13.18
C LEU A 88 -3.90 8.79 13.42
N GLY A 89 -5.05 9.42 13.15
CA GLY A 89 -5.32 10.83 13.37
C GLY A 89 -4.98 11.73 12.18
N PHE A 90 -4.95 11.20 10.96
CA PHE A 90 -4.75 12.01 9.76
C PHE A 90 -6.06 12.65 9.30
N ALA A 91 -5.98 13.93 8.93
CA ALA A 91 -7.05 14.60 8.19
C ALA A 91 -7.19 14.00 6.78
N PRO A 92 -8.39 14.02 6.17
CA PRO A 92 -8.62 13.47 4.82
C PRO A 92 -7.64 14.01 3.76
N GLU A 93 -7.29 15.30 3.84
CA GLU A 93 -6.36 15.93 2.90
C GLU A 93 -4.93 15.39 3.05
N ALA A 94 -4.53 15.10 4.30
CA ALA A 94 -3.23 14.50 4.58
C ALA A 94 -3.19 13.03 4.12
N ALA A 95 -4.25 12.26 4.38
CA ALA A 95 -4.38 10.88 3.90
C ALA A 95 -4.34 10.82 2.36
N ALA A 96 -5.08 11.70 1.68
CA ALA A 96 -5.09 11.79 0.22
C ALA A 96 -3.72 12.18 -0.36
N ARG A 97 -2.95 13.04 0.34
CA ARG A 97 -1.57 13.36 -0.05
C ARG A 97 -0.68 12.12 0.05
N LEU A 98 -0.73 11.38 1.15
CA LEU A 98 0.07 10.17 1.34
C LEU A 98 -0.28 9.09 0.29
N LYS A 99 -1.57 8.91 -0.01
CA LYS A 99 -2.02 8.04 -1.12
C LYS A 99 -1.36 8.43 -2.44
N ARG A 100 -1.43 9.71 -2.82
CA ARG A 100 -0.79 10.20 -4.06
C ARG A 100 0.72 9.99 -4.06
N THR A 101 1.38 10.20 -2.93
CA THR A 101 2.82 9.94 -2.80
C THR A 101 3.16 8.46 -3.03
N ALA A 102 2.39 7.53 -2.46
CA ALA A 102 2.58 6.10 -2.66
C ALA A 102 2.33 5.69 -4.12
N GLN A 103 1.26 6.20 -4.74
CA GLN A 103 0.96 5.95 -6.16
C GLN A 103 2.09 6.45 -7.07
N ALA A 104 2.58 7.68 -6.86
CA ALA A 104 3.69 8.24 -7.62
C ALA A 104 4.96 7.38 -7.47
N TYR A 105 5.28 6.96 -6.25
CA TYR A 105 6.42 6.08 -6.00
C TYR A 105 6.34 4.77 -6.79
N VAL A 106 5.18 4.10 -6.81
CA VAL A 106 5.02 2.84 -7.56
C VAL A 106 5.15 3.04 -9.06
N VAL A 107 4.58 4.12 -9.60
CA VAL A 107 4.74 4.51 -11.01
C VAL A 107 6.22 4.75 -11.35
N GLU A 108 6.94 5.51 -10.52
CA GLU A 108 8.38 5.75 -10.69
C GLU A 108 9.21 4.46 -10.62
N GLN A 109 8.89 3.55 -9.68
CA GLN A 109 9.59 2.26 -9.58
C GLN A 109 9.32 1.36 -10.80
N ALA A 110 8.08 1.34 -11.29
CA ALA A 110 7.73 0.58 -12.49
C ALA A 110 8.45 1.11 -13.73
N GLU A 111 8.46 2.44 -13.92
CA GLU A 111 9.20 3.08 -15.01
C GLU A 111 10.70 2.72 -14.94
N ALA A 112 11.31 2.86 -13.77
CA ALA A 112 12.72 2.52 -13.56
C ALA A 112 13.01 1.04 -13.86
N ALA A 113 12.11 0.13 -13.50
CA ALA A 113 12.25 -1.30 -13.78
C ALA A 113 12.18 -1.61 -15.29
N LEU A 114 11.24 -0.99 -16.01
CA LEU A 114 11.08 -1.17 -17.47
C LEU A 114 12.29 -0.60 -18.23
N VAL A 115 12.75 0.59 -17.86
CA VAL A 115 13.98 1.19 -18.41
C VAL A 115 15.19 0.31 -18.11
N GLY A 116 15.33 -0.19 -16.89
CA GLY A 116 16.39 -1.11 -16.50
C GLY A 116 16.37 -2.43 -17.27
N ALA A 117 15.17 -2.90 -17.67
CA ALA A 117 14.98 -4.06 -18.54
C ALA A 117 15.24 -3.78 -20.03
N GLY A 118 15.55 -2.54 -20.40
CA GLY A 118 15.89 -2.14 -21.77
C GLY A 118 14.68 -1.91 -22.68
N TRP A 119 13.50 -1.64 -22.11
CA TRP A 119 12.33 -1.26 -22.90
C TRP A 119 12.58 0.07 -23.64
N ASP A 120 12.02 0.18 -24.85
CA ASP A 120 12.08 1.44 -25.59
C ASP A 120 11.16 2.50 -24.96
N PRO A 121 11.45 3.81 -25.16
CA PRO A 121 10.70 4.88 -24.50
C PRO A 121 9.19 4.88 -24.78
N ALA A 122 8.75 4.46 -25.96
CA ALA A 122 7.33 4.47 -26.31
C ALA A 122 6.59 3.34 -25.59
N SER A 123 7.17 2.14 -25.55
CA SER A 123 6.63 1.00 -24.81
C SER A 123 6.61 1.26 -23.30
N THR A 124 7.67 1.86 -22.75
CA THR A 124 7.72 2.25 -21.34
C THR A 124 6.62 3.25 -20.99
N ALA A 125 6.45 4.30 -21.79
CA ALA A 125 5.43 5.32 -21.54
C ALA A 125 4.00 4.74 -21.56
N ALA A 126 3.70 3.87 -22.54
CA ALA A 126 2.39 3.23 -22.65
C ALA A 126 2.09 2.33 -21.44
N GLU A 127 3.09 1.60 -20.95
CA GLU A 127 2.91 0.70 -19.81
C GLU A 127 2.78 1.46 -18.48
N VAL A 128 3.57 2.53 -18.30
CA VAL A 128 3.47 3.43 -17.14
C VAL A 128 2.10 4.12 -17.11
N GLU A 129 1.57 4.54 -18.26
CA GLU A 129 0.22 5.13 -18.36
C GLU A 129 -0.86 4.10 -18.00
N ARG A 130 -0.74 2.85 -18.48
CA ARG A 130 -1.65 1.75 -18.12
C ARG A 130 -1.65 1.52 -16.61
N LEU A 131 -0.47 1.41 -16.00
CA LEU A 131 -0.32 1.21 -14.56
C LEU A 131 -0.91 2.37 -13.76
N ALA A 132 -0.57 3.62 -14.14
CA ALA A 132 -1.09 4.82 -13.49
C ALA A 132 -2.63 4.84 -13.52
N ALA A 133 -3.23 4.50 -14.66
CA ALA A 133 -4.69 4.40 -14.78
C ALA A 133 -5.28 3.31 -13.86
N ALA A 134 -4.65 2.14 -13.80
CA ALA A 134 -5.11 1.00 -13.01
C ALA A 134 -5.13 1.30 -11.50
N ILE A 135 -4.12 2.01 -11.00
CA ILE A 135 -4.02 2.39 -9.59
C ILE A 135 -4.73 3.73 -9.27
N GLY A 136 -5.38 4.36 -10.25
CA GLY A 136 -6.08 5.64 -10.10
C GLY A 136 -5.15 6.84 -9.87
N PHE A 137 -3.93 6.80 -10.41
CA PHE A 137 -2.99 7.91 -10.42
C PHE A 137 -3.19 8.77 -11.67
N LYS A 138 -3.27 10.09 -11.48
CA LYS A 138 -3.31 11.06 -12.58
C LYS A 138 -1.94 11.71 -12.70
N THR A 139 -1.20 11.31 -13.73
CA THR A 139 0.07 11.92 -14.16
C THR A 139 -0.12 13.35 -14.64
#